data_AF-A0A814Q2X2-F1
#
_entry.id   AF-A0A814Q2X2-F1
#
_cell.length_a   1.000
_cell.length_b   1.000
_cell.length_c   1.000
_cell.angle_alpha   90.00
_cell.angle_beta   90.00
_cell.angle_gamma   90.00
#
_symmetry.space_group_name_H-M   'P 1'
#
loop_
_entity.id
_entity.type
_entity.pdbx_description
1 polymer ?
#
loop_
_entity_poly.entity_id
_entity_poly.type
_entity_poly.pdbx_seq_one_letter_code
_entity_poly.pdbx_strand_id
1 'polypeptide(L)' 'SIITFDNNNGRWIHEAIDKQGKKVHIERYVDDKDQQQVELSCGNVKAHRRYKRVG' A
#
# COMPACT_ATOMS: atom_id res chain seq x y z
N SER A 1 -13.16 -0.81 -5.38
CA SER A 1 -12.14 -0.47 -4.38
C SER A 1 -12.20 1.02 -4.10
N ILE A 2 -11.58 1.46 -3.00
CA ILE A 2 -11.50 2.88 -2.62
C ILE A 2 -10.03 3.23 -2.48
N ILE A 3 -9.63 4.40 -3.00
CA ILE A 3 -8.28 4.93 -2.85
C ILE A 3 -8.40 6.32 -2.22
N THR A 4 -7.70 6.52 -1.11
CA THR A 4 -7.64 7.80 -0.38
C THR A 4 -6.18 8.18 -0.11
N PHE A 5 -5.94 9.48 0.06
CA PHE A 5 -4.67 9.98 0.56
C PHE A 5 -4.84 10.36 2.02
N ASP A 6 -4.04 9.75 2.89
CA ASP A 6 -3.98 10.07 4.31
C ASP A 6 -2.91 11.14 4.54
N ASN A 7 -3.38 12.36 4.79
CA ASN A 7 -2.51 13.53 5.02
C ASN A 7 -1.70 13.43 6.31
N ASN A 8 -2.10 12.58 7.28
CA ASN A 8 -1.41 12.51 8.58
C ASN A 8 -0.07 11.76 8.50
N ASN A 9 0.02 10.77 7.61
CA ASN A 9 1.19 9.91 7.45
C ASN A 9 1.76 9.94 6.03
N GLY A 10 1.18 10.73 5.11
CA GLY A 10 1.65 10.89 3.74
C GLY A 10 1.50 9.62 2.89
N ARG A 11 0.47 8.80 3.17
CA ARG A 11 0.27 7.50 2.52
C ARG A 11 -0.94 7.51 1.61
N TRP A 12 -0.81 6.84 0.47
CA TRP A 12 -1.96 6.41 -0.33
C TRP A 12 -2.48 5.10 0.22
N ILE A 13 -3.71 5.10 0.69
CA ILE A 13 -4.42 3.93 1.20
C ILE A 13 -5.33 3.41 0.10
N HIS A 14 -5.28 2.11 -0.17
CA HIS A 14 -6.14 1.42 -1.12
C HIS A 14 -6.81 0.23 -0.43
N GLU A 15 -8.12 0.34 -0.27
CA GLU A 15 -8.97 -0.71 0.27
C GLU A 15 -9.72 -1.43 -0.86
N ALA A 16 -9.62 -2.75 -0.89
CA ALA A 16 -10.24 -3.59 -1.89
C ALA A 16 -10.80 -4.88 -1.27
N ILE A 17 -11.68 -5.55 -2.01
CA ILE A 17 -12.15 -6.90 -1.71
C ILE A 17 -11.58 -7.83 -2.79
N ASP A 18 -10.91 -8.91 -2.40
CA ASP A 18 -10.37 -9.89 -3.34
C ASP A 18 -11.47 -10.80 -3.91
N LYS A 19 -11.09 -11.68 -4.84
CA LYS A 19 -12.02 -12.65 -5.46
C LYS A 19 -12.64 -13.67 -4.50
N GLN A 20 -12.10 -13.80 -3.29
CA GLN A 20 -12.60 -14.67 -2.22
C GLN A 20 -13.43 -13.90 -1.18
N GLY A 21 -13.71 -12.61 -1.41
CA GLY A 21 -14.45 -11.75 -0.48
C GLY A 21 -13.62 -11.21 0.69
N LYS A 22 -12.30 -11.38 0.69
CA LYS A 22 -11.43 -10.92 1.78
C LYS A 22 -11.04 -9.46 1.58
N LYS A 23 -10.98 -8.72 2.69
CA LYS A 23 -10.47 -7.35 2.69
C LYS A 23 -8.97 -7.35 2.42
N VAL A 24 -8.58 -6.53 1.45
CA VAL A 24 -7.19 -6.24 1.10
C VAL A 24 -6.95 -4.77 1.41
N HIS A 25 -5.90 -4.50 2.16
CA HIS A 25 -5.45 -3.16 2.50
C HIS A 25 -4.04 -2.94 1.97
N ILE A 26 -3.87 -1.90 1.17
CA ILE A 26 -2.60 -1.59 0.52
C ILE A 26 -2.21 -0.15 0.87
N GLU A 27 -1.02 0.03 1.41
CA GLU A 27 -0.43 1.34 1.69
C GLU A 27 0.72 1.60 0.73
N ARG A 28 0.77 2.80 0.18
CA ARG A 28 1.85 3.25 -0.70
C ARG A 28 2.41 4.57 -0.21
N TYR A 29 3.71 4.64 -0.05
CA TYR A 29 4.41 5.83 0.42
C TYR A 29 5.82 5.89 -0.15
N VAL A 30 6.42 7.06 -0.13
CA VAL A 30 7.84 7.25 -0.46
C VAL A 30 8.61 7.27 0.85
N ASP A 31 9.64 6.44 0.97
CA ASP A 31 10.49 6.42 2.16
C ASP A 31 11.52 7.54 2.15
N ASP A 32 12.32 7.61 3.22
CA ASP A 32 13.40 8.57 3.42
C ASP A 32 14.52 8.48 2.37
N LYS A 33 14.57 7.37 1.61
CA LYS A 33 15.54 7.12 0.52
C LYS A 33 14.96 7.40 -0.86
N ASP A 34 13.81 8.09 -0.92
CA ASP A 34 13.08 8.39 -2.15
C ASP A 34 12.68 7.11 -2.93
N GLN A 35 12.38 6.03 -2.20
CA GLN A 35 11.92 4.76 -2.77
C GLN A 35 10.45 4.54 -2.49
N GLN A 36 9.69 4.17 -3.53
CA GLN A 36 8.28 3.85 -3.35
C GLN A 36 8.14 2.50 -2.64
N GLN A 37 7.51 2.52 -1.48
CA GLN A 37 7.09 1.33 -0.74
C GLN A 37 5.64 1.01 -1.06
N VAL A 38 5.33 -0.29 -1.11
CA VAL A 38 3.97 -0.82 -1.22
C VAL A 38 3.83 -1.95 -0.20
N GLU A 39 3.04 -1.71 0.83
CA GLU A 39 2.72 -2.69 1.87
C GLU A 39 1.30 -3.20 1.62
N LEU A 40 1.13 -4.53 1.57
CA LEU A 40 -0.15 -5.17 1.36
C LEU A 40 -0.46 -6.07 2.56
N SER A 41 -1.70 -6.02 3.03
CA SER A 41 -2.23 -6.93 4.02
C SER A 41 -3.57 -7.51 3.58
N CYS A 42 -3.75 -8.82 3.80
CA CYS A 42 -5.01 -9.54 3.56
C CYS A 42 -5.14 -10.64 4.62
N GLY A 43 -5.95 -10.38 5.66
CA GLY A 43 -6.01 -11.24 6.85
C GLY A 43 -4.63 -11.35 7.52
N ASN A 44 -4.12 -12.58 7.66
CA ASN A 44 -2.81 -12.86 8.27
C ASN A 44 -1.64 -12.76 7.28
N VAL A 45 -1.91 -12.54 5.99
CA VAL A 45 -0.86 -12.43 4.97
C VAL A 45 -0.42 -10.98 4.88
N LYS A 46 0.89 -10.76 4.96
CA LYS A 46 1.55 -9.47 4.70
C LYS A 46 2.54 -9.63 3.57
N ALA A 47 2.58 -8.67 2.66
CA ALA A 47 3.56 -8.60 1.59
C ALA A 47 4.12 -7.17 1.51
N HIS A 48 5.40 -7.06 1.18
CA HIS A 48 6.07 -5.78 1.01
C HIS A 48 6.81 -5.77 -0.31
N ARG A 49 6.59 -4.72 -1.11
CA ARG A 49 7.30 -4.47 -2.36
C ARG A 49 7.93 -3.09 -2.31
N ARG A 50 9.21 -3.03 -2.67
CA ARG A 50 10.01 -1.81 -2.73
C ARG A 50 10.38 -1.54 -4.19
N TYR A 51 10.20 -0.31 -4.63
CA TYR A 51 10.59 0.16 -5.95
C TYR A 51 11.67 1.22 -5.79
N LYS A 52 12.83 0.98 -6.42
CA LYS A 52 13.85 2.00 -6.56
C LYS A 52 13.38 3.00 -7.62
N ARG A 53 13.46 4.29 -7.30
CA ARG A 53 13.18 5.36 -8.26
C ARG A 53 14.16 5.26 -9.44
N VAL A 54 13.62 5.31 -10.65
CA VAL A 54 14.40 5.45 -11.88
C VAL A 54 14.43 6.94 -12.21
N GLY A 55 15.63 7.49 -12.34
CA GLY A 55 15.87 8.88 -12.73
C GLY A 55 15.74 9.09 -14.23
#